data_AF-A0A1H8QJU1-F1
#
_entry.id   AF-A0A1H8QJU1-F1
#
_cell.length_a   1.000
_cell.length_b   1.000
_cell.length_c   1.000
_cell.angle_alpha   90.00
_cell.angle_beta   90.00
_cell.angle_gamma   90.00
#
_symmetry.space_group_name_H-M   'P 1'
#
loop_
_entity.id
_entity.type
_entity.pdbx_description
1 polymer ?
#
loop_
_entity_poly.entity_id
_entity_poly.type
_entity_poly.pdbx_seq_one_letter_code
_entity_poly.pdbx_strand_id
1 'polypeptide(L)'
;MLLTAGSIFLAGCSGNPSHGNGQGVYQGGRGVGSLNEPEFNFSNIADRHDFDIGQIERDFDFNSSQLGSDVTFDFGEDGNRDDREQLPTPAKSNKQAAKHLQKARQNLVEAIDIYASFGGAEADITSVSPTTESFSLSQIQNEIQRTRKPLVEASKSATEGQKVWILALEQVGIFLKHAAQADAALQNALSEYHTAIGYLEDGNTTTVDSPITRQDKKVSDANEAVDIIQSETDGTSMQIIHPNVQDMYEGKITQLETLIDSFRSLSNAVEDISDGLAELERGVSMYADREYDGSEFRLDSAAFSLQKGRDDIKSIRSDGILYDATAPGFDLANTLYKISNNLQQSAQAKLNYNDDAYTKYREQAIEHLESDKRTRYMQEINQIQW
;
A
#
# COMPACT_ATOMS: atom_id res chain seq x y z
N MET A 1 18.79 13.60 -64.43
CA MET A 1 18.76 12.39 -65.27
C MET A 1 20.14 11.77 -65.22
N LEU A 2 20.39 10.88 -64.27
CA LEU A 2 21.69 10.24 -64.06
C LEU A 2 21.52 8.97 -63.22
N LEU A 3 22.29 7.96 -63.62
CA LEU A 3 22.70 6.73 -62.92
C LEU A 3 21.83 5.48 -63.07
N THR A 4 22.25 4.70 -64.07
CA THR A 4 22.18 3.25 -64.21
C THR A 4 23.30 2.54 -63.44
N ALA A 5 23.03 1.26 -63.17
CA ALA A 5 23.93 0.12 -62.99
C ALA A 5 24.34 -0.27 -61.56
N GLY A 6 23.77 -1.39 -61.10
CA GLY A 6 24.30 -2.24 -60.04
C GLY A 6 23.98 -3.70 -60.35
N SER A 7 25.02 -4.51 -60.58
CA SER A 7 24.94 -5.96 -60.74
C SER A 7 25.85 -6.66 -59.72
N ILE A 8 25.21 -7.47 -58.86
CA ILE A 8 25.47 -8.89 -58.52
C ILE A 8 26.92 -9.35 -58.21
N PHE A 9 27.13 -9.99 -57.05
CA PHE A 9 27.70 -11.36 -56.82
C PHE A 9 27.54 -11.69 -55.31
N LEU A 10 26.69 -12.64 -54.89
CA LEU A 10 26.85 -14.11 -54.75
C LEU A 10 27.40 -14.60 -53.39
N ALA A 11 26.49 -15.23 -52.64
CA ALA A 11 26.56 -16.36 -51.70
C ALA A 11 27.82 -16.68 -50.87
N GLY A 12 27.58 -16.91 -49.57
CA GLY A 12 28.36 -17.81 -48.71
C GLY A 12 27.52 -18.27 -47.52
N CYS A 13 27.12 -19.54 -47.51
CA CYS A 13 26.46 -20.21 -46.38
C CYS A 13 27.51 -20.92 -45.50
N SER A 14 27.40 -20.82 -44.17
CA SER A 14 27.88 -21.86 -43.23
C SER A 14 27.24 -21.66 -41.85
N GLY A 15 26.74 -22.75 -41.25
CA GLY A 15 25.98 -22.75 -40.01
C GLY A 15 26.78 -22.84 -38.71
N ASN A 16 26.07 -22.50 -37.61
CA ASN A 16 25.94 -23.13 -36.27
C ASN A 16 27.13 -23.88 -35.61
N PRO A 17 27.09 -24.13 -34.28
CA PRO A 17 26.86 -23.29 -33.10
C PRO A 17 28.00 -23.48 -32.04
N SER A 18 28.18 -22.62 -31.02
CA SER A 18 28.79 -23.04 -29.74
C SER A 18 28.72 -21.99 -28.63
N HIS A 19 28.62 -22.50 -27.41
CA HIS A 19 28.66 -21.83 -26.11
C HIS A 19 29.93 -21.02 -25.83
N GLY A 20 29.79 -20.01 -24.96
CA GLY A 20 30.92 -19.36 -24.29
C GLY A 20 30.48 -18.50 -23.11
N ASN A 21 30.55 -19.06 -21.90
CA ASN A 21 30.65 -18.29 -20.66
C ASN A 21 31.91 -17.42 -20.70
N GLY A 22 31.79 -16.13 -20.39
CA GLY A 22 32.91 -15.21 -20.28
C GLY A 22 32.68 -14.19 -19.18
N GLN A 23 33.22 -14.46 -17.98
CA GLN A 23 33.56 -13.43 -17.01
C GLN A 23 34.67 -12.55 -17.60
N GLY A 24 34.50 -11.23 -17.51
CA GLY A 24 35.53 -10.23 -17.80
C GLY A 24 35.36 -9.03 -16.89
N VAL A 25 36.35 -8.79 -16.04
CA VAL A 25 36.45 -7.67 -15.09
C VAL A 25 37.46 -6.65 -15.62
N TYR A 26 37.28 -5.39 -15.19
CA TYR A 26 38.15 -4.19 -15.26
C TYR A 26 38.07 -3.35 -16.54
N GLN A 27 38.07 -2.01 -16.53
CA GLN A 27 38.02 -0.96 -15.51
C GLN A 27 38.11 0.38 -16.26
N GLY A 28 37.39 1.41 -15.82
CA GLY A 28 37.84 2.81 -15.96
C GLY A 28 37.01 3.74 -16.84
N GLY A 29 36.34 4.70 -16.21
CA GLY A 29 35.82 5.90 -16.88
C GLY A 29 34.74 6.64 -16.08
N ARG A 30 35.15 7.61 -15.25
CA ARG A 30 34.33 8.61 -14.51
C ARG A 30 33.21 9.20 -15.38
N GLY A 31 31.99 9.51 -14.93
CA GLY A 31 31.36 9.52 -13.62
C GLY A 31 30.26 10.59 -13.60
N VAL A 32 29.01 10.23 -13.30
CA VAL A 32 27.95 11.11 -12.75
C VAL A 32 27.04 10.20 -11.91
N GLY A 33 26.72 10.63 -10.69
CA GLY A 33 26.33 9.79 -9.56
C GLY A 33 25.06 8.95 -9.75
N SER A 34 25.26 7.64 -9.63
CA SER A 34 24.23 6.69 -9.24
C SER A 34 24.04 6.83 -7.73
N LEU A 35 22.88 7.36 -7.31
CA LEU A 35 22.42 7.18 -5.94
C LEU A 35 22.12 5.70 -5.79
N ASN A 36 23.04 4.98 -5.13
CA ASN A 36 22.71 3.70 -4.52
C ASN A 36 21.67 4.00 -3.44
N GLU A 37 20.40 3.87 -3.79
CA GLU A 37 19.37 3.64 -2.79
C GLU A 37 19.75 2.36 -2.05
N PRO A 38 19.84 2.37 -0.72
CA PRO A 38 19.97 1.13 0.01
C PRO A 38 18.71 0.31 -0.25
N GLU A 39 18.83 -0.80 -0.97
CA GLU A 39 17.86 -1.88 -0.91
C GLU A 39 17.74 -2.32 0.55
N PHE A 40 16.82 -1.70 1.28
CA PHE A 40 16.42 -2.11 2.62
C PHE A 40 15.66 -3.42 2.49
N ASN A 41 16.41 -4.50 2.41
CA ASN A 41 15.88 -5.84 2.32
C ASN A 41 15.46 -6.33 3.72
N PHE A 42 14.21 -6.07 4.09
CA PHE A 42 13.58 -6.55 5.33
C PHE A 42 13.13 -8.01 5.28
N SER A 43 13.28 -8.72 4.14
CA SER A 43 12.82 -10.11 4.02
C SER A 43 13.57 -11.10 4.94
N ASN A 44 14.71 -10.70 5.51
CA ASN A 44 15.46 -11.54 6.45
C ASN A 44 15.13 -11.31 7.94
N ILE A 45 14.23 -10.37 8.28
CA ILE A 45 13.80 -10.13 9.67
C ILE A 45 12.41 -10.74 9.94
N ALA A 46 11.62 -11.05 8.91
CA ALA A 46 10.30 -11.65 9.06
C ALA A 46 10.32 -13.12 9.51
N ASP A 47 11.39 -13.87 9.24
CA ASP A 47 11.41 -15.34 9.37
C ASP A 47 11.96 -15.90 10.69
N ARG A 48 12.26 -15.05 11.68
CA ARG A 48 12.74 -15.55 12.98
C ARG A 48 12.02 -14.87 14.12
N HIS A 49 11.20 -15.67 14.81
CA HIS A 49 10.44 -15.37 16.01
C HIS A 49 8.95 -15.12 15.75
N ASP A 50 8.24 -16.21 15.47
CA ASP A 50 6.85 -16.32 15.92
C ASP A 50 6.78 -15.86 17.38
N PHE A 51 5.78 -15.03 17.66
CA PHE A 51 5.39 -14.68 19.03
C PHE A 51 4.69 -15.88 19.71
N ASP A 52 4.93 -17.10 19.22
CA ASP A 52 4.53 -18.34 19.87
C ASP A 52 5.53 -18.64 20.99
N ILE A 53 5.02 -18.68 22.23
CA ILE A 53 5.80 -19.03 23.41
C ILE A 53 6.01 -20.56 23.53
N GLY A 54 5.38 -21.36 22.67
CA GLY A 54 5.55 -22.81 22.60
C GLY A 54 4.86 -23.56 23.74
N GLN A 55 4.15 -24.63 23.36
CA GLN A 55 3.53 -25.65 24.24
C GLN A 55 2.63 -25.15 25.39
N ILE A 56 1.87 -24.07 25.18
CA ILE A 56 0.56 -23.99 25.84
C ILE A 56 -0.39 -24.78 24.93
N GLU A 57 -0.99 -25.86 25.45
CA GLU A 57 -1.92 -26.71 24.69
C GLU A 57 -2.98 -25.81 24.02
N ARG A 58 -2.94 -25.71 22.68
CA ARG A 58 -3.81 -24.85 21.86
C ARG A 58 -5.25 -25.36 21.75
N ASP A 59 -5.63 -26.33 22.58
CA ASP A 59 -6.98 -26.90 22.63
C ASP A 59 -7.90 -26.13 23.60
N PHE A 60 -7.48 -24.93 24.03
CA PHE A 60 -8.23 -24.09 24.96
C PHE A 60 -9.07 -23.07 24.16
N ASP A 61 -10.33 -23.40 23.91
CA ASP A 61 -11.31 -22.45 23.39
C ASP A 61 -11.52 -21.34 24.43
N PHE A 62 -10.96 -20.16 24.18
CA PHE A 62 -11.21 -18.96 24.98
C PHE A 62 -12.68 -18.57 24.78
N ASN A 63 -13.49 -18.80 25.81
CA ASN A 63 -14.86 -18.32 25.87
C ASN A 63 -14.94 -17.31 27.00
N SER A 64 -15.42 -16.09 26.72
CA SER A 64 -15.60 -15.04 27.72
C SER A 64 -16.47 -15.47 28.92
N SER A 65 -17.30 -16.51 28.78
CA SER A 65 -18.04 -17.13 29.88
C SER A 65 -17.21 -18.02 30.82
N GLN A 66 -15.99 -18.41 30.44
CA GLN A 66 -15.02 -19.14 31.29
C GLN A 66 -14.24 -18.21 32.23
N LEU A 67 -14.24 -16.89 31.96
CA LEU A 67 -14.07 -15.88 33.00
C LEU A 67 -15.34 -15.94 33.84
N GLY A 68 -15.43 -16.93 34.73
CA GLY A 68 -16.63 -17.15 35.54
C GLY A 68 -17.09 -15.85 36.21
N SER A 69 -18.37 -15.76 36.57
CA SER A 69 -18.99 -14.58 37.21
C SER A 69 -18.30 -14.07 38.48
N ASP A 70 -17.27 -14.77 38.98
CA ASP A 70 -16.40 -14.40 40.09
C ASP A 70 -15.13 -13.63 39.64
N VAL A 71 -14.85 -13.50 38.34
CA VAL A 71 -13.85 -12.57 37.80
C VAL A 71 -14.51 -11.21 37.64
N THR A 72 -14.66 -10.51 38.76
CA THR A 72 -14.97 -9.09 38.75
C THR A 72 -13.71 -8.35 38.31
N PHE A 73 -13.79 -7.69 37.17
CA PHE A 73 -12.79 -6.71 36.76
C PHE A 73 -13.04 -5.44 37.58
N ASP A 74 -12.43 -5.38 38.75
CA ASP A 74 -12.41 -4.17 39.57
C ASP A 74 -11.41 -3.19 38.95
N PHE A 75 -11.86 -2.47 37.92
CA PHE A 75 -11.18 -1.31 37.39
C PHE A 75 -11.71 -0.12 38.18
N GLY A 76 -11.01 0.26 39.25
CA GLY A 76 -11.45 1.29 40.20
C GLY A 76 -12.20 2.45 39.54
N GLU A 77 -13.43 2.67 40.00
CA GLU A 77 -14.39 3.64 39.46
C GLU A 77 -13.97 5.11 39.68
N ASP A 78 -12.85 5.33 40.40
CA ASP A 78 -12.39 6.65 40.82
C ASP A 78 -10.97 6.95 40.32
N GLY A 79 -10.81 7.33 39.05
CA GLY A 79 -9.79 8.28 38.53
C GLY A 79 -8.32 8.22 38.98
N ASN A 80 -7.88 7.19 39.70
CA ASN A 80 -6.58 7.12 40.34
C ASN A 80 -5.68 6.27 39.46
N ARG A 81 -4.54 6.83 39.04
CA ARG A 81 -3.59 6.16 38.13
C ARG A 81 -3.06 4.83 38.70
N ASP A 82 -3.16 4.62 40.00
CA ASP A 82 -2.71 3.41 40.70
C ASP A 82 -3.62 2.19 40.48
N ASP A 83 -4.89 2.36 40.12
CA ASP A 83 -5.83 1.23 39.96
C ASP A 83 -5.73 0.56 38.57
N ARG A 84 -5.04 1.20 37.62
CA ARG A 84 -4.66 0.56 36.34
C ARG A 84 -3.64 -0.58 36.55
N GLU A 85 -3.10 -0.76 37.75
CA GLU A 85 -2.02 -1.70 38.02
C GLU A 85 -2.48 -3.07 38.52
N GLN A 86 -3.73 -3.26 38.95
CA GLN A 86 -4.17 -4.52 39.56
C GLN A 86 -4.92 -5.41 38.57
N LEU A 87 -4.26 -6.51 38.19
CA LEU A 87 -4.95 -7.65 37.57
C LEU A 87 -5.90 -8.25 38.63
N PRO A 88 -7.14 -8.65 38.27
CA PRO A 88 -7.99 -9.48 39.12
C PRO A 88 -7.15 -10.66 39.60
N THR A 89 -6.90 -10.72 40.90
CA THR A 89 -5.99 -11.70 41.49
C THR A 89 -6.85 -12.82 42.05
N PRO A 90 -6.98 -13.99 41.41
CA PRO A 90 -7.69 -15.11 42.01
C PRO A 90 -7.13 -15.37 43.41
N ALA A 91 -8.00 -15.73 44.37
CA ALA A 91 -7.59 -16.14 45.72
C ALA A 91 -6.59 -17.33 45.73
N LYS A 92 -6.40 -17.99 44.58
CA LYS A 92 -5.44 -19.10 44.33
C LYS A 92 -4.32 -18.73 43.33
N SER A 93 -4.05 -17.46 43.08
CA SER A 93 -3.02 -17.04 42.12
C SER A 93 -1.60 -17.26 42.66
N ASN A 94 -0.68 -17.64 41.76
CA ASN A 94 0.74 -17.63 42.08
C ASN A 94 1.27 -16.19 42.02
N LYS A 95 1.79 -15.68 43.15
CA LYS A 95 2.32 -14.31 43.26
C LYS A 95 3.49 -14.03 42.31
N GLN A 96 4.30 -15.03 41.97
CA GLN A 96 5.41 -14.86 41.05
C GLN A 96 4.90 -14.71 39.61
N ALA A 97 4.01 -15.59 39.17
CA ALA A 97 3.37 -15.48 37.86
C ALA A 97 2.60 -14.15 37.71
N ALA A 98 1.89 -13.71 38.76
CA ALA A 98 1.15 -12.45 38.75
C ALA A 98 2.05 -11.22 38.48
N LYS A 99 3.24 -11.16 39.11
CA LYS A 99 4.21 -10.08 38.87
C LYS A 99 4.70 -10.05 37.42
N HIS A 100 4.93 -11.22 36.84
CA HIS A 100 5.38 -11.33 35.46
C HIS A 100 4.28 -10.99 34.46
N LEU A 101 3.03 -11.38 34.73
CA LEU A 101 1.85 -10.99 33.95
C LEU A 101 1.60 -9.48 33.98
N GLN A 102 1.70 -8.85 35.16
CA GLN A 102 1.56 -7.40 35.31
C GLN A 102 2.60 -6.66 34.47
N LYS A 103 3.86 -7.12 34.52
CA LYS A 103 4.94 -6.55 33.69
C LYS A 103 4.71 -6.76 32.20
N ALA A 104 4.23 -7.93 31.78
CA ALA A 104 3.87 -8.20 30.38
C ALA A 104 2.79 -7.22 29.91
N ARG A 105 1.72 -7.05 30.70
CA ARG A 105 0.63 -6.11 30.41
C ARG A 105 1.14 -4.67 30.30
N GLN A 106 1.98 -4.22 31.23
CA GLN A 106 2.57 -2.86 31.17
C GLN A 106 3.35 -2.62 29.88
N ASN A 107 4.18 -3.57 29.46
CA ASN A 107 4.92 -3.47 28.20
C ASN A 107 4.00 -3.40 26.97
N LEU A 108 2.88 -4.13 26.97
CA LEU A 108 1.90 -4.08 25.87
C LEU A 108 1.09 -2.78 25.85
N VAL A 109 0.76 -2.23 27.02
CA VAL A 109 0.16 -0.88 27.12
C VAL A 109 1.12 0.15 26.53
N GLU A 110 2.40 0.10 26.88
CA GLU A 110 3.41 1.00 26.32
C GLU A 110 3.56 0.84 24.80
N ALA A 111 3.48 -0.40 24.28
CA ALA A 111 3.48 -0.66 22.85
C ALA A 111 2.24 -0.07 22.14
N ILE A 112 1.06 -0.15 22.74
CA ILE A 112 -0.17 0.48 22.23
C ILE A 112 -0.04 2.00 22.23
N ASP A 113 0.46 2.59 23.31
CA ASP A 113 0.65 4.04 23.42
C ASP A 113 1.63 4.54 22.35
N ILE A 114 2.73 3.81 22.12
CA ILE A 114 3.69 4.14 21.06
C ILE A 114 3.05 4.02 19.68
N TYR A 115 2.31 2.95 19.43
CA TYR A 115 1.58 2.76 18.18
C TYR A 115 0.64 3.95 17.92
N ALA A 116 -0.27 4.24 18.86
CA ALA A 116 -1.24 5.31 18.75
C ALA A 116 -0.59 6.69 18.62
N SER A 117 0.56 6.92 19.27
CA SER A 117 1.26 8.21 19.23
C SER A 117 1.69 8.64 17.84
N PHE A 118 1.87 7.70 16.90
CA PHE A 118 2.16 8.05 15.50
C PHE A 118 0.99 8.77 14.82
N GLY A 119 -0.25 8.55 15.26
CA GLY A 119 -1.42 9.28 14.77
C GLY A 119 -1.59 10.69 15.35
N GLY A 120 -0.84 11.07 16.40
CA GLY A 120 -0.92 12.38 17.05
C GLY A 120 -1.24 12.35 18.55
N ALA A 121 -1.48 13.53 19.14
CA ALA A 121 -1.57 13.71 20.60
C ALA A 121 -2.87 13.15 21.25
N GLU A 122 -3.95 13.05 20.49
CA GLU A 122 -5.24 12.47 20.93
C GLU A 122 -5.61 11.25 20.08
N ALA A 123 -4.61 10.66 19.43
CA ALA A 123 -4.78 9.57 18.51
C ALA A 123 -4.91 8.23 19.23
N ASP A 124 -5.55 7.30 18.53
CA ASP A 124 -5.72 5.92 18.91
C ASP A 124 -5.10 5.00 17.85
N ILE A 125 -5.22 3.68 18.01
CA ILE A 125 -4.63 2.73 17.04
C ILE A 125 -5.25 2.83 15.63
N THR A 126 -6.47 3.36 15.50
CA THR A 126 -7.15 3.58 14.21
C THR A 126 -6.69 4.87 13.53
N SER A 127 -5.97 5.74 14.25
CA SER A 127 -5.45 6.99 13.71
C SER A 127 -4.18 6.79 12.88
N VAL A 128 -3.51 5.64 13.01
CA VAL A 128 -2.35 5.28 12.18
C VAL A 128 -2.85 4.75 10.84
N SER A 129 -2.28 5.28 9.76
CA SER A 129 -2.63 4.89 8.39
C SER A 129 -1.41 4.98 7.47
N PRO A 130 -1.53 4.58 6.19
CA PRO A 130 -0.43 4.63 5.22
C PRO A 130 0.14 6.04 4.98
N THR A 131 -0.60 7.09 5.33
CA THR A 131 -0.17 8.49 5.17
C THR A 131 0.58 9.03 6.40
N THR A 132 0.76 8.23 7.46
CA THR A 132 1.46 8.63 8.68
C THR A 132 2.98 8.69 8.47
N GLU A 133 3.53 9.90 8.28
CA GLU A 133 4.93 10.13 7.88
C GLU A 133 6.00 9.65 8.89
N SER A 134 5.67 9.52 10.18
CA SER A 134 6.63 9.15 11.24
C SER A 134 6.50 7.72 11.73
N PHE A 135 5.67 6.90 11.09
CA PHE A 135 5.41 5.53 11.53
C PHE A 135 6.70 4.68 11.57
N SER A 136 6.89 3.92 12.65
CA SER A 136 8.08 3.09 12.84
C SER A 136 7.73 1.69 13.34
N LEU A 137 7.73 0.73 12.41
CA LEU A 137 7.55 -0.69 12.71
C LEU A 137 8.56 -1.20 13.74
N SER A 138 9.83 -0.76 13.64
CA SER A 138 10.90 -1.23 14.53
C SER A 138 10.71 -0.76 15.97
N GLN A 139 10.20 0.46 16.19
CA GLN A 139 9.90 0.96 17.53
C GLN A 139 8.81 0.10 18.18
N ILE A 140 7.72 -0.17 17.47
CA ILE A 140 6.61 -1.00 17.97
C ILE A 140 7.09 -2.43 18.25
N GLN A 141 7.81 -3.05 17.32
CA GLN A 141 8.33 -4.42 17.48
C GLN A 141 9.27 -4.56 18.67
N ASN A 142 10.13 -3.57 18.91
CA ASN A 142 11.04 -3.60 20.05
C ASN A 142 10.26 -3.64 21.38
N GLU A 143 9.17 -2.88 21.49
CA GLU A 143 8.35 -2.88 22.71
C GLU A 143 7.55 -4.17 22.87
N ILE A 144 6.95 -4.69 21.79
CA ILE A 144 6.28 -6.01 21.81
C ILE A 144 7.26 -7.11 22.24
N GLN A 145 8.50 -7.09 21.75
CA GLN A 145 9.52 -8.08 22.12
C GLN A 145 9.86 -8.06 23.61
N ARG A 146 9.77 -6.90 24.29
CA ARG A 146 10.01 -6.80 25.73
C ARG A 146 8.98 -7.58 26.55
N THR A 147 7.79 -7.82 26.01
CA THR A 147 6.71 -8.60 26.64
C THR A 147 7.00 -10.09 26.73
N ARG A 148 7.78 -10.64 25.79
CA ARG A 148 8.03 -12.09 25.67
C ARG A 148 8.66 -12.69 26.91
N LYS A 149 9.73 -12.07 27.43
CA LYS A 149 10.45 -12.60 28.61
C LYS A 149 9.53 -12.66 29.85
N PRO A 150 8.80 -11.60 30.22
CA PRO A 150 7.78 -11.67 31.27
C PRO A 150 6.76 -12.81 31.06
N LEU A 151 6.21 -12.99 29.86
CA LEU A 151 5.23 -14.07 29.61
C LEU A 151 5.84 -15.47 29.80
N VAL A 152 7.07 -15.70 29.31
CA VAL A 152 7.81 -16.95 29.53
C VAL A 152 8.08 -17.21 31.02
N GLU A 153 8.41 -16.17 31.80
CA GLU A 153 8.61 -16.34 33.24
C GLU A 153 7.29 -16.57 34.00
N ALA A 154 6.18 -15.99 33.52
CA ALA A 154 4.86 -16.25 34.06
C ALA A 154 4.45 -17.71 33.84
N SER A 155 4.64 -18.26 32.62
CA SER A 155 4.17 -19.59 32.25
C SER A 155 4.77 -20.73 33.09
N LYS A 156 6.01 -20.56 33.59
CA LYS A 156 6.70 -21.54 34.45
C LYS A 156 6.00 -21.84 35.77
N SER A 157 5.15 -20.93 36.25
CA SER A 157 4.55 -21.02 37.59
C SER A 157 3.08 -20.62 37.65
N ALA A 158 2.48 -20.34 36.48
CA ALA A 158 1.09 -19.93 36.34
C ALA A 158 0.14 -21.05 36.78
N THR A 159 -0.91 -20.67 37.50
CA THR A 159 -2.08 -21.53 37.70
C THR A 159 -2.93 -21.59 36.43
N GLU A 160 -3.87 -22.54 36.34
CA GLU A 160 -4.77 -22.63 35.17
C GLU A 160 -5.49 -21.31 34.87
N GLY A 161 -6.00 -20.63 35.90
CA GLY A 161 -6.60 -19.31 35.72
C GLY A 161 -5.63 -18.25 35.20
N GLN A 162 -4.33 -18.33 35.54
CA GLN A 162 -3.31 -17.41 35.04
C GLN A 162 -2.84 -17.73 33.62
N LYS A 163 -2.96 -18.99 33.15
CA LYS A 163 -2.66 -19.36 31.76
C LYS A 163 -3.60 -18.68 30.77
N VAL A 164 -4.86 -18.46 31.17
CA VAL A 164 -5.83 -17.69 30.38
C VAL A 164 -5.35 -16.25 30.15
N TRP A 165 -4.75 -15.62 31.16
CA TRP A 165 -4.15 -14.27 31.02
C TRP A 165 -2.90 -14.27 30.15
N ILE A 166 -2.10 -15.34 30.19
CA ILE A 166 -0.93 -15.48 29.30
C ILE A 166 -1.42 -15.51 27.85
N LEU A 167 -2.39 -16.37 27.53
CA LEU A 167 -2.96 -16.47 26.18
C LEU A 167 -3.55 -15.15 25.69
N ALA A 168 -4.35 -14.47 26.52
CA ALA A 168 -4.94 -13.19 26.11
C ALA A 168 -3.87 -12.09 25.88
N LEU A 169 -2.82 -12.02 26.71
CA LEU A 169 -1.69 -11.09 26.47
C LEU A 169 -0.86 -11.51 25.25
N GLU A 170 -0.78 -12.80 24.94
CA GLU A 170 -0.15 -13.29 23.71
C GLU A 170 -0.89 -12.81 22.48
N GLN A 171 -2.22 -12.93 22.47
CA GLN A 171 -3.07 -12.45 21.39
C GLN A 171 -2.95 -10.93 21.18
N VAL A 172 -2.88 -10.14 22.26
CA VAL A 172 -2.61 -8.69 22.15
C VAL A 172 -1.27 -8.43 21.45
N GLY A 173 -0.23 -9.19 21.79
CA GLY A 173 1.09 -9.08 21.16
C GLY A 173 1.06 -9.44 19.67
N ILE A 174 0.32 -10.49 19.29
CA ILE A 174 0.09 -10.90 17.91
C ILE A 174 -0.64 -9.79 17.15
N PHE A 175 -1.76 -9.29 17.68
CA PHE A 175 -2.52 -8.20 17.07
C PHE A 175 -1.63 -6.99 16.77
N LEU A 176 -0.90 -6.47 17.76
CA LEU A 176 -0.08 -5.26 17.57
C LEU A 176 1.05 -5.48 16.57
N LYS A 177 1.68 -6.66 16.59
CA LYS A 177 2.74 -7.01 15.65
C LYS A 177 2.21 -6.98 14.22
N HIS A 178 1.10 -7.67 13.97
CA HIS A 178 0.57 -7.85 12.63
C HIS A 178 -0.16 -6.59 12.13
N ALA A 179 -0.82 -5.82 13.01
CA ALA A 179 -1.39 -4.52 12.64
C ALA A 179 -0.28 -3.55 12.20
N ALA A 180 0.83 -3.50 12.92
CA ALA A 180 1.98 -2.68 12.55
C ALA A 180 2.63 -3.14 11.23
N GLN A 181 2.69 -4.44 10.98
CA GLN A 181 3.18 -5.00 9.72
C GLN A 181 2.25 -4.64 8.54
N ALA A 182 0.94 -4.70 8.75
CA ALA A 182 -0.04 -4.32 7.74
C ALA A 182 0.07 -2.84 7.38
N ASP A 183 0.11 -1.93 8.37
CA ASP A 183 0.31 -0.50 8.12
C ASP A 183 1.64 -0.21 7.41
N ALA A 184 2.74 -0.87 7.82
CA ALA A 184 4.04 -0.73 7.14
C ALA A 184 3.96 -1.18 5.68
N ALA A 185 3.29 -2.30 5.40
CA ALA A 185 3.13 -2.81 4.06
C ALA A 185 2.28 -1.86 3.21
N LEU A 186 1.16 -1.35 3.73
CA LEU A 186 0.31 -0.38 3.03
C LEU A 186 1.01 0.97 2.81
N GLN A 187 1.85 1.43 3.73
CA GLN A 187 2.70 2.62 3.52
C GLN A 187 3.68 2.41 2.35
N ASN A 188 4.28 1.23 2.25
CA ASN A 188 5.13 0.88 1.10
C ASN A 188 4.30 0.78 -0.20
N ALA A 189 3.08 0.23 -0.14
CA ALA A 189 2.16 0.20 -1.28
C ALA A 189 1.86 1.62 -1.80
N LEU A 190 1.68 2.59 -0.90
CA LEU A 190 1.50 4.00 -1.25
C LEU A 190 2.72 4.59 -1.97
N SER A 191 3.92 4.28 -1.49
CA SER A 191 5.16 4.72 -2.14
C SER A 191 5.30 4.15 -3.56
N GLU A 192 4.90 2.91 -3.78
CA GLU A 192 4.92 2.28 -5.12
C GLU A 192 3.86 2.91 -6.04
N TYR A 193 2.65 3.19 -5.53
CA TYR A 193 1.64 3.97 -6.25
C TYR A 193 2.19 5.33 -6.70
N HIS A 194 2.84 6.09 -5.81
CA HIS A 194 3.45 7.38 -6.16
C HIS A 194 4.55 7.23 -7.21
N THR A 195 5.33 6.16 -7.14
CA THR A 195 6.35 5.86 -8.16
C THR A 195 5.71 5.60 -9.53
N ALA A 196 4.62 4.83 -9.59
CA ALA A 196 3.91 4.56 -10.83
C ALA A 196 3.29 5.83 -11.43
N ILE A 197 2.64 6.66 -10.60
CA ILE A 197 2.12 7.97 -11.04
C ILE A 197 3.25 8.87 -11.52
N GLY A 198 4.41 8.90 -10.85
CA GLY A 198 5.57 9.66 -11.29
C GLY A 198 6.03 9.27 -12.70
N TYR A 199 6.07 7.97 -13.02
CA TYR A 199 6.38 7.51 -14.39
C TYR A 199 5.32 7.97 -15.40
N LEU A 200 4.05 7.93 -15.05
CA LEU A 200 2.97 8.41 -15.93
C LEU A 200 3.03 9.93 -16.14
N GLU A 201 3.37 10.70 -15.11
CA GLU A 201 3.59 12.16 -15.23
C GLU A 201 4.77 12.49 -16.16
N ASP A 202 5.79 11.63 -16.20
CA ASP A 202 6.93 11.73 -17.13
C ASP A 202 6.62 11.18 -18.54
N GLY A 203 5.39 10.68 -18.79
CA GLY A 203 5.00 10.10 -20.07
C GLY A 203 5.54 8.68 -20.33
N ASN A 204 5.97 7.96 -19.28
CA ASN A 204 6.54 6.62 -19.42
C ASN A 204 5.52 5.54 -19.06
N THR A 205 4.80 5.05 -20.07
CA THR A 205 3.81 3.96 -19.94
C THR A 205 4.45 2.57 -19.85
N THR A 206 5.73 2.41 -20.22
CA THR A 206 6.37 1.07 -20.29
C THR A 206 6.99 0.59 -18.98
N THR A 207 7.10 1.46 -17.98
CA THR A 207 7.78 1.16 -16.71
C THR A 207 6.82 1.08 -15.52
N VAL A 208 5.52 1.24 -15.71
CA VAL A 208 4.52 1.23 -14.63
C VAL A 208 4.22 -0.16 -14.09
N ASP A 209 4.39 -1.22 -14.89
CA ASP A 209 4.11 -2.60 -14.48
C ASP A 209 4.91 -3.02 -13.23
N SER A 210 6.15 -2.52 -13.14
CA SER A 210 7.06 -2.87 -12.05
C SER A 210 6.62 -2.32 -10.69
N PRO A 211 6.35 -1.01 -10.51
CA PRO A 211 5.77 -0.49 -9.28
C PRO A 211 4.37 -1.05 -8.99
N ILE A 212 3.51 -1.29 -9.99
CA ILE A 212 2.20 -1.93 -9.78
C ILE A 212 2.38 -3.34 -9.17
N THR A 213 3.26 -4.16 -9.74
CA THR A 213 3.55 -5.50 -9.21
C THR A 213 4.10 -5.44 -7.78
N ARG A 214 4.95 -4.44 -7.46
CA ARG A 214 5.46 -4.25 -6.10
C ARG A 214 4.36 -3.79 -5.15
N GLN A 215 3.47 -2.88 -5.57
CA GLN A 215 2.29 -2.45 -4.83
C GLN A 215 1.41 -3.66 -4.49
N ASP A 216 1.05 -4.48 -5.47
CA ASP A 216 0.21 -5.66 -5.27
C ASP A 216 0.83 -6.65 -4.28
N LYS A 217 2.15 -6.83 -4.35
CA LYS A 217 2.87 -7.62 -3.35
C LYS A 217 2.72 -7.04 -1.96
N LYS A 218 2.85 -5.72 -1.79
CA LYS A 218 2.66 -5.05 -0.49
C LYS A 218 1.24 -5.14 0.04
N VAL A 219 0.25 -5.07 -0.85
CA VAL A 219 -1.15 -5.31 -0.49
C VAL A 219 -1.36 -6.76 -0.04
N SER A 220 -0.73 -7.73 -0.70
CA SER A 220 -0.76 -9.13 -0.27
C SER A 220 -0.10 -9.33 1.09
N ASP A 221 1.07 -8.72 1.33
CA ASP A 221 1.77 -8.77 2.63
C ASP A 221 0.86 -8.19 3.75
N ALA A 222 0.12 -7.11 3.46
CA ALA A 222 -0.84 -6.53 4.41
C ALA A 222 -2.05 -7.43 4.67
N ASN A 223 -2.59 -8.07 3.63
CA ASN A 223 -3.71 -9.00 3.74
C ASN A 223 -3.34 -10.22 4.58
N GLU A 224 -2.15 -10.80 4.35
CA GLU A 224 -1.65 -11.92 5.16
C GLU A 224 -1.55 -11.54 6.64
N ALA A 225 -1.08 -10.32 6.95
CA ALA A 225 -1.05 -9.85 8.33
C ALA A 225 -2.45 -9.73 8.95
N VAL A 226 -3.46 -9.25 8.20
CA VAL A 226 -4.85 -9.21 8.67
C VAL A 226 -5.43 -10.61 8.86
N ASP A 227 -5.16 -11.54 7.95
CA ASP A 227 -5.61 -12.94 8.06
C ASP A 227 -5.05 -13.60 9.33
N ILE A 228 -3.79 -13.32 9.68
CA ILE A 228 -3.17 -13.79 10.94
C ILE A 228 -3.88 -13.18 12.15
N ILE A 229 -4.16 -11.88 12.15
CA ILE A 229 -4.92 -11.24 13.25
C ILE A 229 -6.26 -11.93 13.44
N GLN A 230 -7.02 -12.12 12.36
CA GLN A 230 -8.37 -12.69 12.41
C GLN A 230 -8.38 -14.16 12.82
N SER A 231 -7.32 -14.92 12.52
CA SER A 231 -7.23 -16.34 12.84
C SER A 231 -6.60 -16.65 14.20
N GLU A 232 -5.73 -15.79 14.71
CA GLU A 232 -4.96 -16.03 15.94
C GLU A 232 -5.38 -15.15 17.12
N THR A 233 -6.26 -14.16 16.92
CA THR A 233 -6.65 -13.23 17.97
C THR A 233 -8.16 -13.05 18.08
N ASP A 234 -8.62 -12.74 19.30
CA ASP A 234 -10.01 -12.39 19.57
C ASP A 234 -10.10 -10.99 20.20
N GLY A 235 -11.06 -10.18 19.75
CA GLY A 235 -11.27 -8.82 20.25
C GLY A 235 -11.55 -8.80 21.76
N THR A 236 -12.13 -9.86 22.33
CA THR A 236 -12.37 -9.95 23.77
C THR A 236 -11.08 -10.09 24.58
N SER A 237 -10.02 -10.67 24.01
CA SER A 237 -8.70 -10.75 24.64
C SER A 237 -8.09 -9.37 24.87
N MET A 238 -8.43 -8.38 24.04
CA MET A 238 -7.93 -7.00 24.18
C MET A 238 -8.47 -6.29 25.43
N GLN A 239 -9.60 -6.74 25.99
CA GLN A 239 -10.17 -6.20 27.22
C GLN A 239 -9.23 -6.36 28.42
N ILE A 240 -8.26 -7.30 28.32
CA ILE A 240 -7.20 -7.50 29.31
C ILE A 240 -6.30 -6.26 29.48
N ILE A 241 -6.18 -5.45 28.43
CA ILE A 241 -5.42 -4.21 28.45
C ILE A 241 -6.29 -3.10 29.01
N HIS A 242 -7.46 -2.88 28.40
CA HIS A 242 -8.41 -1.86 28.82
C HIS A 242 -9.83 -2.19 28.30
N PRO A 243 -10.88 -1.95 29.10
CA PRO A 243 -12.25 -2.42 28.80
C PRO A 243 -12.84 -1.88 27.49
N ASN A 244 -12.40 -0.70 27.01
CA ASN A 244 -12.89 -0.08 25.78
C ASN A 244 -12.05 -0.40 24.53
N VAL A 245 -11.08 -1.31 24.59
CA VAL A 245 -10.14 -1.56 23.47
C VAL A 245 -10.72 -2.48 22.40
N GLN A 246 -11.82 -3.19 22.68
CA GLN A 246 -12.46 -4.06 21.69
C GLN A 246 -12.94 -3.27 20.46
N ASP A 247 -13.62 -2.13 20.66
CA ASP A 247 -14.08 -1.27 19.55
C ASP A 247 -12.89 -0.76 18.71
N MET A 248 -11.75 -0.49 19.36
CA MET A 248 -10.53 -0.05 18.69
C MET A 248 -9.91 -1.19 17.86
N TYR A 249 -9.94 -2.42 18.36
CA TYR A 249 -9.50 -3.62 17.64
C TYR A 249 -10.34 -3.84 16.38
N GLU A 250 -11.67 -3.86 16.52
CA GLU A 250 -12.60 -4.04 15.40
C GLU A 250 -12.45 -2.91 14.38
N GLY A 251 -12.39 -1.65 14.86
CA GLY A 251 -12.18 -0.48 14.03
C GLY A 251 -10.87 -0.54 13.25
N LYS A 252 -9.77 -1.03 13.85
CA LYS A 252 -8.49 -1.16 13.16
C LYS A 252 -8.51 -2.24 12.09
N ILE A 253 -9.16 -3.38 12.33
CA ILE A 253 -9.31 -4.42 11.30
C ILE A 253 -10.12 -3.90 10.12
N THR A 254 -11.28 -3.28 10.38
CA THR A 254 -12.11 -2.69 9.31
C THR A 254 -11.34 -1.62 8.53
N GLN A 255 -10.55 -0.79 9.20
CA GLN A 255 -9.69 0.18 8.54
C GLN A 255 -8.68 -0.50 7.61
N LEU A 256 -7.98 -1.53 8.07
CA LEU A 256 -6.98 -2.25 7.27
C LEU A 256 -7.60 -2.94 6.06
N GLU A 257 -8.75 -3.61 6.23
CA GLU A 257 -9.48 -4.25 5.13
C GLU A 257 -9.91 -3.23 4.07
N THR A 258 -10.49 -2.10 4.50
CA THR A 258 -10.91 -1.01 3.60
C THR A 258 -9.72 -0.45 2.81
N LEU A 259 -8.57 -0.29 3.46
CA LEU A 259 -7.35 0.18 2.82
C LEU A 259 -6.78 -0.84 1.84
N ILE A 260 -6.76 -2.13 2.20
CA ILE A 260 -6.32 -3.22 1.30
C ILE A 260 -7.14 -3.18 0.00
N ASP A 261 -8.46 -3.08 0.11
CA ASP A 261 -9.34 -3.01 -1.07
C ASP A 261 -9.12 -1.72 -1.86
N SER A 262 -8.93 -0.59 -1.18
CA SER A 262 -8.59 0.68 -1.83
C SER A 262 -7.29 0.58 -2.63
N PHE A 263 -6.25 -0.08 -2.12
CA PHE A 263 -5.00 -0.26 -2.86
C PHE A 263 -5.12 -1.22 -4.04
N ARG A 264 -5.96 -2.26 -3.95
CA ARG A 264 -6.28 -3.11 -5.11
C ARG A 264 -6.94 -2.29 -6.23
N SER A 265 -7.88 -1.42 -5.86
CA SER A 265 -8.50 -0.48 -6.80
C SER A 265 -7.51 0.55 -7.36
N LEU A 266 -6.55 1.01 -6.56
CA LEU A 266 -5.50 1.93 -7.03
C LEU A 266 -4.60 1.27 -8.09
N SER A 267 -4.22 0.00 -7.93
CA SER A 267 -3.43 -0.73 -8.95
C SER A 267 -4.17 -0.72 -10.30
N ASN A 268 -5.45 -1.11 -10.30
CA ASN A 268 -6.28 -1.12 -11.50
C ASN A 268 -6.41 0.28 -12.11
N ALA A 269 -6.59 1.32 -11.28
CA ALA A 269 -6.70 2.68 -11.75
C ALA A 269 -5.41 3.17 -12.43
N VAL A 270 -4.24 2.79 -11.92
CA VAL A 270 -2.95 3.12 -12.56
C VAL A 270 -2.82 2.41 -13.91
N GLU A 271 -3.21 1.13 -14.01
CA GLU A 271 -3.25 0.40 -15.29
C GLU A 271 -4.16 1.09 -16.31
N ASP A 272 -5.39 1.44 -15.92
CA ASP A 272 -6.34 2.14 -16.79
C ASP A 272 -5.79 3.52 -17.26
N ILE A 273 -5.07 4.24 -16.39
CA ILE A 273 -4.43 5.50 -16.77
C ILE A 273 -3.29 5.25 -17.76
N SER A 274 -2.46 4.22 -17.53
CA SER A 274 -1.36 3.86 -18.42
C SER A 274 -1.86 3.47 -19.82
N ASP A 275 -2.86 2.59 -19.88
CA ASP A 275 -3.50 2.19 -21.13
C ASP A 275 -4.12 3.39 -21.85
N GLY A 276 -4.83 4.24 -21.09
CA GLY A 276 -5.42 5.45 -21.61
C GLY A 276 -4.39 6.44 -22.17
N LEU A 277 -3.24 6.59 -21.51
CA LEU A 277 -2.14 7.42 -21.99
C LEU A 277 -1.52 6.83 -23.28
N ALA A 278 -1.29 5.52 -23.34
CA ALA A 278 -0.75 4.87 -24.53
C ALA A 278 -1.70 4.99 -25.74
N GLU A 279 -3.02 4.88 -25.53
CA GLU A 279 -4.01 5.11 -26.57
C GLU A 279 -4.11 6.59 -26.97
N LEU A 280 -3.93 7.53 -26.02
CA LEU A 280 -3.88 8.96 -26.30
C LEU A 280 -2.68 9.30 -27.18
N GLU A 281 -1.49 8.79 -26.88
CA GLU A 281 -0.28 8.99 -27.69
C GLU A 281 -0.48 8.52 -29.14
N ARG A 282 -1.04 7.32 -29.32
CA ARG A 282 -1.38 6.78 -30.65
C ARG A 282 -2.42 7.65 -31.35
N GLY A 283 -3.48 8.04 -30.64
CA GLY A 283 -4.56 8.86 -31.16
C GLY A 283 -4.10 10.25 -31.60
N VAL A 284 -3.21 10.89 -30.83
CA VAL A 284 -2.60 12.19 -31.16
C VAL A 284 -1.69 12.09 -32.38
N SER A 285 -0.86 11.04 -32.46
CA SER A 285 0.00 10.82 -33.63
C SER A 285 -0.83 10.71 -34.92
N MET A 286 -1.89 9.88 -34.91
CA MET A 286 -2.82 9.76 -36.03
C MET A 286 -3.57 11.07 -36.32
N TYR A 287 -3.92 11.84 -35.28
CA TYR A 287 -4.56 13.15 -35.43
C TYR A 287 -3.65 14.13 -36.19
N ALA A 288 -2.38 14.19 -35.83
CA ALA A 288 -1.37 15.03 -36.46
C ALA A 288 -1.15 14.63 -37.93
N ASP A 289 -1.15 13.33 -38.21
CA ASP A 289 -1.06 12.78 -39.57
C ASP A 289 -2.37 12.89 -40.39
N ARG A 290 -3.42 13.51 -39.81
CA ARG A 290 -4.73 13.72 -40.42
C ARG A 290 -5.51 12.44 -40.71
N GLU A 291 -5.16 11.35 -40.03
CA GLU A 291 -5.87 10.07 -40.06
C GLU A 291 -7.05 10.10 -39.08
N TYR A 292 -7.98 11.05 -39.28
CA TYR A 292 -9.00 11.40 -38.29
C TYR A 292 -9.95 10.26 -37.90
N ASP A 293 -10.24 9.33 -38.82
CA ASP A 293 -11.09 8.16 -38.55
C ASP A 293 -10.45 7.22 -37.52
N GLY A 294 -9.17 6.87 -37.71
CA GLY A 294 -8.46 6.03 -36.75
C GLY A 294 -8.09 6.77 -35.47
N SER A 295 -7.79 8.07 -35.57
CA SER A 295 -7.54 8.94 -34.43
C SER A 295 -8.76 9.02 -33.50
N GLU A 296 -9.97 9.21 -34.06
CA GLU A 296 -11.22 9.29 -33.29
C GLU A 296 -11.45 8.04 -32.43
N PHE A 297 -11.29 6.85 -33.01
CA PHE A 297 -11.41 5.58 -32.29
C PHE A 297 -10.38 5.43 -31.15
N ARG A 298 -9.12 5.79 -31.40
CA ARG A 298 -8.06 5.70 -30.39
C ARG A 298 -8.27 6.68 -29.25
N LEU A 299 -8.70 7.90 -29.57
CA LEU A 299 -8.98 8.93 -28.59
C LEU A 299 -10.24 8.61 -27.77
N ASP A 300 -11.26 7.97 -28.35
CA ASP A 300 -12.41 7.46 -27.58
C ASP A 300 -11.98 6.38 -26.57
N SER A 301 -11.15 5.43 -27.03
CA SER A 301 -10.57 4.39 -26.18
C SER A 301 -9.75 4.97 -25.02
N ALA A 302 -8.92 5.98 -25.32
CA ALA A 302 -8.16 6.70 -24.30
C ALA A 302 -9.07 7.41 -23.29
N ALA A 303 -10.09 8.13 -23.75
CA ALA A 303 -11.02 8.85 -22.88
C ALA A 303 -11.76 7.89 -21.95
N PHE A 304 -12.17 6.73 -22.47
CA PHE A 304 -12.82 5.69 -21.67
C PHE A 304 -11.92 5.17 -20.54
N SER A 305 -10.69 4.76 -20.84
CA SER A 305 -9.77 4.22 -19.81
C SER A 305 -9.37 5.29 -18.79
N LEU A 306 -9.05 6.51 -19.23
CA LEU A 306 -8.70 7.63 -18.34
C LEU A 306 -9.87 8.03 -17.44
N GLN A 307 -11.10 7.97 -17.95
CA GLN A 307 -12.29 8.18 -17.14
C GLN A 307 -12.43 7.10 -16.06
N LYS A 308 -12.24 5.82 -16.42
CA LYS A 308 -12.33 4.70 -15.49
C LYS A 308 -11.31 4.84 -14.35
N GLY A 309 -10.03 5.02 -14.68
CA GLY A 309 -8.99 5.22 -13.66
C GLY A 309 -9.23 6.46 -12.78
N ARG A 310 -9.71 7.57 -13.37
CA ARG A 310 -10.12 8.76 -12.61
C ARG A 310 -11.26 8.46 -11.64
N ASP A 311 -12.30 7.77 -12.10
CA ASP A 311 -13.51 7.51 -11.32
C ASP A 311 -13.23 6.51 -10.18
N ASP A 312 -12.34 5.54 -10.40
CA ASP A 312 -11.84 4.63 -9.36
C ASP A 312 -11.07 5.39 -8.27
N ILE A 313 -10.12 6.25 -8.66
CA ILE A 313 -9.41 7.10 -7.68
C ILE A 313 -10.39 8.02 -6.95
N LYS A 314 -11.39 8.57 -7.64
CA LYS A 314 -12.42 9.42 -7.02
C LYS A 314 -13.21 8.66 -5.94
N SER A 315 -13.53 7.39 -6.18
CA SER A 315 -14.21 6.54 -5.21
C SER A 315 -13.33 6.37 -3.96
N ILE A 316 -12.06 6.01 -4.14
CA ILE A 316 -11.09 5.84 -3.04
C ILE A 316 -10.90 7.13 -2.24
N ARG A 317 -10.88 8.29 -2.91
CA ARG A 317 -10.78 9.60 -2.25
C ARG A 317 -11.97 9.93 -1.35
N SER A 318 -13.13 9.32 -1.59
CA SER A 318 -14.34 9.60 -0.78
C SER A 318 -14.24 9.08 0.65
N ASP A 319 -13.33 8.14 0.91
CA ASP A 319 -13.05 7.57 2.24
C ASP A 319 -12.10 8.45 3.09
N GLY A 320 -11.57 9.53 2.54
CA GLY A 320 -10.82 10.58 3.25
C GLY A 320 -9.36 10.24 3.56
N ILE A 321 -9.03 9.01 3.95
CA ILE A 321 -7.65 8.62 4.38
C ILE A 321 -6.62 8.87 3.27
N LEU A 322 -6.96 8.50 2.03
CA LEU A 322 -6.07 8.60 0.87
C LEU A 322 -6.33 9.86 0.02
N TYR A 323 -7.12 10.82 0.51
CA TYR A 323 -7.61 11.95 -0.30
C TYR A 323 -6.49 12.80 -0.91
N ASP A 324 -5.55 13.25 -0.08
CA ASP A 324 -4.43 14.08 -0.53
C ASP A 324 -3.38 13.25 -1.24
N ALA A 325 -3.12 12.03 -0.75
CA ALA A 325 -2.08 11.16 -1.28
C ALA A 325 -2.37 10.69 -2.72
N THR A 326 -3.64 10.61 -3.12
CA THR A 326 -4.05 10.20 -4.48
C THR A 326 -4.42 11.37 -5.39
N ALA A 327 -4.31 12.61 -4.90
CA ALA A 327 -4.63 13.80 -5.67
C ALA A 327 -3.81 13.93 -6.97
N PRO A 328 -2.49 13.68 -6.99
CA PRO A 328 -1.70 13.78 -8.22
C PRO A 328 -2.22 12.87 -9.34
N GLY A 329 -2.48 11.60 -9.03
CA GLY A 329 -2.99 10.63 -10.00
C GLY A 329 -4.40 10.97 -10.50
N PHE A 330 -5.29 11.41 -9.61
CA PHE A 330 -6.62 11.89 -10.00
C PHE A 330 -6.53 13.09 -10.95
N ASP A 331 -5.70 14.07 -10.62
CA ASP A 331 -5.58 15.28 -11.42
C ASP A 331 -4.96 14.97 -12.79
N LEU A 332 -3.96 14.08 -12.85
CA LEU A 332 -3.36 13.61 -14.10
C LEU A 332 -4.41 12.94 -14.98
N ALA A 333 -5.11 11.93 -14.45
CA ALA A 333 -6.14 11.20 -15.18
C ALA A 333 -7.25 12.13 -15.70
N ASN A 334 -7.67 13.10 -14.88
CA ASN A 334 -8.69 14.07 -15.25
C ASN A 334 -8.22 15.04 -16.35
N THR A 335 -6.98 15.50 -16.30
CA THR A 335 -6.40 16.34 -17.36
C THR A 335 -6.32 15.57 -18.68
N LEU A 336 -5.72 14.37 -18.66
CA LEU A 336 -5.57 13.52 -19.84
C LEU A 336 -6.93 13.15 -20.44
N TYR A 337 -7.92 12.81 -19.60
CA TYR A 337 -9.28 12.53 -20.03
C TYR A 337 -9.88 13.68 -20.84
N LYS A 338 -9.74 14.92 -20.34
CA LYS A 338 -10.29 16.10 -21.02
C LYS A 338 -9.59 16.37 -22.35
N ILE A 339 -8.27 16.20 -22.41
CA ILE A 339 -7.48 16.32 -23.65
C ILE A 339 -8.00 15.29 -24.66
N SER A 340 -8.03 14.03 -24.25
CA SER A 340 -8.46 12.90 -25.08
C SER A 340 -9.88 13.07 -25.62
N ASN A 341 -10.85 13.38 -24.75
CA ASN A 341 -12.24 13.60 -25.14
C ASN A 341 -12.39 14.80 -26.11
N ASN A 342 -11.69 15.92 -25.87
CA ASN A 342 -11.78 17.07 -26.77
C ASN A 342 -11.15 16.78 -28.14
N LEU A 343 -10.02 16.06 -28.20
CA LEU A 343 -9.43 15.66 -29.47
C LEU A 343 -10.32 14.67 -30.22
N GLN A 344 -10.96 13.73 -29.53
CA GLN A 344 -11.93 12.81 -30.11
C GLN A 344 -13.07 13.60 -30.79
N GLN A 345 -13.67 14.56 -30.06
CA GLN A 345 -14.73 15.42 -30.59
C GLN A 345 -14.25 16.27 -31.77
N SER A 346 -13.00 16.73 -31.73
CA SER A 346 -12.37 17.46 -32.84
C SER A 346 -12.21 16.58 -34.08
N ALA A 347 -11.68 15.37 -33.94
CA ALA A 347 -11.51 14.42 -35.04
C ALA A 347 -12.86 14.06 -35.67
N GLN A 348 -13.86 13.77 -34.83
CA GLN A 348 -15.23 13.50 -35.26
C GLN A 348 -15.85 14.70 -36.01
N ALA A 349 -15.67 15.93 -35.51
CA ALA A 349 -16.14 17.14 -36.19
C ALA A 349 -15.48 17.29 -37.57
N LYS A 350 -14.21 16.91 -37.70
CA LYS A 350 -13.51 16.96 -38.99
C LYS A 350 -14.07 15.98 -40.01
N LEU A 351 -14.37 14.75 -39.59
CA LEU A 351 -15.01 13.74 -40.43
C LEU A 351 -16.40 14.18 -40.91
N ASN A 352 -17.10 14.98 -40.10
CA ASN A 352 -18.41 15.54 -40.39
C ASN A 352 -18.39 16.88 -41.16
N TYR A 353 -17.22 17.34 -41.60
CA TYR A 353 -17.03 18.63 -42.30
C TYR A 353 -17.52 19.84 -41.49
N ASN A 354 -17.42 19.78 -40.15
CA ASN A 354 -17.77 20.88 -39.24
C ASN A 354 -16.51 21.58 -38.73
N ASP A 355 -15.99 22.52 -39.53
CA ASP A 355 -14.72 23.20 -39.24
C ASP A 355 -14.77 24.07 -37.97
N ASP A 356 -15.92 24.68 -37.66
CA ASP A 356 -16.09 25.50 -36.45
C ASP A 356 -15.95 24.63 -35.18
N ALA A 357 -16.61 23.46 -35.16
CA ALA A 357 -16.52 22.52 -34.04
C ALA A 357 -15.11 21.90 -33.94
N TYR A 358 -14.49 21.56 -35.07
CA TYR A 358 -13.10 21.09 -35.13
C TYR A 358 -12.15 22.07 -34.44
N THR A 359 -12.17 23.34 -34.83
CA THR A 359 -11.28 24.35 -34.24
C THR A 359 -11.55 24.52 -32.76
N LYS A 360 -12.82 24.64 -32.36
CA LYS A 360 -13.22 24.81 -30.97
C LYS A 360 -12.68 23.69 -30.07
N TYR A 361 -12.89 22.44 -30.46
CA TYR A 361 -12.49 21.30 -29.62
C TYR A 361 -10.97 21.10 -29.58
N ARG A 362 -10.26 21.35 -30.70
CA ARG A 362 -8.80 21.38 -30.71
C ARG A 362 -8.25 22.45 -29.75
N GLU A 363 -8.79 23.66 -29.79
CA GLU A 363 -8.37 24.75 -28.88
C GLU A 363 -8.59 24.39 -27.42
N GLN A 364 -9.73 23.79 -27.07
CA GLN A 364 -10.00 23.33 -25.70
C GLN A 364 -9.03 22.22 -25.25
N ALA A 365 -8.63 21.32 -26.14
CA ALA A 365 -7.60 20.32 -25.84
C ALA A 365 -6.25 20.97 -25.54
N ILE A 366 -5.85 21.99 -26.32
CA ILE A 366 -4.62 22.76 -26.12
C ILE A 366 -4.68 23.53 -24.78
N GLU A 367 -5.81 24.15 -24.46
CA GLU A 367 -5.99 24.85 -23.17
C GLU A 367 -5.76 23.90 -21.97
N HIS A 368 -6.30 22.68 -22.03
CA HIS A 368 -6.05 21.67 -20.99
C HIS A 368 -4.58 21.26 -20.92
N LEU A 369 -3.94 21.01 -22.06
CA LEU A 369 -2.51 20.70 -22.17
C LEU A 369 -1.62 21.80 -21.56
N GLU A 370 -1.97 23.08 -21.77
CA GLU A 370 -1.20 24.22 -21.26
C GLU A 370 -1.44 24.49 -19.77
N SER A 371 -2.64 24.16 -19.29
CA SER A 371 -3.07 24.37 -17.90
C SER A 371 -2.34 23.47 -16.89
N ASP A 372 -1.87 22.30 -17.34
CA ASP A 372 -1.15 21.35 -16.51
C ASP A 372 0.34 21.35 -16.88
N LYS A 373 1.22 21.55 -15.89
CA LYS A 373 2.67 21.57 -16.15
C LYS A 373 3.22 20.18 -16.43
N ARG A 374 2.54 19.12 -15.96
CA ARG A 374 3.00 17.74 -16.08
C ARG A 374 2.92 17.27 -17.53
N THR A 375 1.84 17.62 -18.21
CA THR A 375 1.64 17.30 -19.63
C THR A 375 2.61 18.01 -20.57
N ARG A 376 3.31 19.07 -20.13
CA ARG A 376 4.30 19.78 -20.95
C ARG A 376 5.50 18.91 -21.33
N TYR A 377 5.79 17.87 -20.56
CA TYR A 377 6.91 16.98 -20.82
C TYR A 377 6.56 15.83 -21.78
N MET A 378 5.28 15.64 -22.11
CA MET A 378 4.79 14.58 -23.01
C MET A 378 4.93 15.02 -24.47
N GLN A 379 5.99 14.56 -25.14
CA GLN A 379 6.39 15.02 -26.49
C GLN A 379 5.33 14.73 -27.55
N GLU A 380 4.67 13.59 -27.46
CA GLU A 380 3.64 13.10 -28.36
C GLU A 380 2.40 14.00 -28.27
N ILE A 381 1.94 14.31 -27.05
CA ILE A 381 0.76 15.16 -26.83
C ILE A 381 1.01 16.60 -27.32
N ASN A 382 2.24 17.10 -27.19
CA ASN A 382 2.60 18.43 -27.70
C ASN A 382 2.50 18.58 -29.23
N GLN A 383 2.38 17.49 -29.99
CA GLN A 383 2.18 17.55 -31.44
C GLN A 383 0.85 18.20 -31.83
N ILE A 384 -0.14 18.25 -30.92
CA ILE A 384 -1.46 18.89 -31.15
C ILE A 384 -1.33 20.38 -31.51
N GLN A 385 -0.28 21.06 -31.02
CA GLN A 385 -0.07 22.49 -31.24
C GLN A 385 0.31 22.84 -32.68
N TRP A 386 0.85 21.87 -33.42
CA TRP A 386 1.23 21.99 -34.83
C TRP A 386 0.11 21.56 -35.76
#